data_AF-A0A950ZRI8-F1
#
_entry.id   AF-A0A950ZRI8-F1
#
_cell.length_a   1.000
_cell.length_b   1.000
_cell.length_c   1.000
_cell.angle_alpha   90.00
_cell.angle_beta   90.00
_cell.angle_gamma   90.00
#
_symmetry.space_group_name_H-M   'P 1'
#
loop_
_entity.id
_entity.type
_entity.pdbx_description
1 polymer ?
#
loop_
_entity_poly.entity_id
_entity_poly.type
_entity_poly.pdbx_seq_one_letter_code
_entity_poly.pdbx_strand_id
1 'polypeptide(L)'
;MRASSAPPAESALTALLNDLAALSTDVVLVLDDYHVLDAPAIHAAVGFLVEHLPAQAHLVIATREDPPLPLARWRARGHLA
;
A
#
# COMPACT_ATOMS: atom_id res chain seq x y z
N MET A 1 10.81 13.90 -28.03
CA MET A 1 10.79 12.84 -27.00
C MET A 1 10.03 13.39 -25.81
N ARG A 2 8.74 13.05 -25.64
CA ARG A 2 7.95 13.54 -24.51
C ARG A 2 8.34 12.71 -23.29
N ALA A 3 8.96 13.33 -22.29
CA ALA A 3 9.03 12.75 -20.96
C ALA A 3 7.58 12.58 -20.48
N SER A 4 7.15 11.34 -20.27
CA SER A 4 5.97 11.06 -19.46
C SER A 4 6.28 11.59 -18.07
N SER A 5 5.71 12.74 -17.68
CA SER A 5 5.75 13.15 -16.28
C SER A 5 4.85 12.16 -15.56
N ALA A 6 5.45 11.26 -14.78
CA ALA A 6 4.69 10.36 -13.93
C ALA A 6 3.70 11.19 -13.11
N PRO A 7 2.43 10.75 -12.97
CA PRO A 7 1.49 11.43 -12.10
C PRO A 7 2.09 11.57 -10.69
N PRO A 8 1.75 12.64 -9.95
CA PRO A 8 2.11 12.73 -8.54
C PRO A 8 1.73 11.44 -7.82
N ALA A 9 2.59 10.97 -6.92
CA ALA A 9 2.43 9.65 -6.28
C ALA A 9 1.04 9.45 -5.65
N GLU A 10 0.46 10.50 -5.07
CA GLU A 10 -0.89 10.50 -4.50
C GLU A 10 -1.99 10.26 -5.55
N SER A 11 -1.87 10.89 -6.73
CA SER A 11 -2.81 10.67 -7.84
C SER A 11 -2.72 9.25 -8.39
N ALA A 12 -1.49 8.70 -8.47
CA ALA A 12 -1.28 7.31 -8.87
C ALA A 12 -1.89 6.32 -7.86
N LEU A 13 -1.73 6.62 -6.57
CA LEU A 13 -2.27 5.79 -5.48
C LEU A 13 -3.80 5.78 -5.46
N THR A 14 -4.39 6.96 -5.66
CA THR A 14 -5.85 7.11 -5.75
C THR A 14 -6.40 6.35 -6.96
N ALA A 15 -5.74 6.45 -8.12
CA ALA A 15 -6.12 5.68 -9.30
C ALA A 15 -6.03 4.17 -9.04
N LEU A 16 -4.94 3.69 -8.44
CA LEU A 16 -4.77 2.29 -8.06
C LEU A 16 -5.88 1.80 -7.14
N LEU A 17 -6.24 2.55 -6.10
CA LEU A 17 -7.34 2.17 -5.19
C LEU A 17 -8.68 2.08 -5.91
N ASN A 18 -8.97 3.02 -6.82
CA ASN A 18 -10.19 2.98 -7.62
C ASN A 18 -10.23 1.75 -8.54
N ASP A 19 -9.11 1.44 -9.17
CA ASP A 19 -8.99 0.27 -10.04
C ASP A 19 -9.17 -1.03 -9.24
N LEU A 20 -8.55 -1.14 -8.07
CA LEU A 20 -8.74 -2.28 -7.15
C LEU A 20 -10.19 -2.41 -6.69
N ALA A 21 -10.84 -1.29 -6.37
CA ALA A 21 -12.24 -1.26 -5.94
C ALA A 21 -13.22 -1.68 -7.06
N ALA A 22 -12.84 -1.51 -8.32
CA ALA A 22 -13.64 -1.91 -9.48
C ALA A 22 -13.54 -3.41 -9.79
N LEU A 23 -12.59 -4.13 -9.19
CA LEU A 23 -12.45 -5.58 -9.36
C LEU A 23 -13.57 -6.32 -8.62
N SER A 24 -14.15 -7.32 -9.28
CA SER A 24 -15.18 -8.20 -8.71
C SER A 24 -14.60 -9.45 -8.03
N THR A 25 -13.28 -9.55 -7.94
CA THR A 25 -12.55 -10.69 -7.40
C THR A 25 -11.58 -10.25 -6.32
N ASP A 26 -11.27 -11.16 -5.40
CA ASP A 26 -10.24 -10.92 -4.39
C ASP A 26 -8.86 -10.80 -5.05
N VAL A 27 -8.08 -9.82 -4.60
CA VAL A 27 -6.73 -9.53 -5.09
C VAL A 27 -5.79 -9.37 -3.91
N VAL A 28 -4.60 -9.94 -4.07
CA VAL A 28 -3.51 -9.81 -3.10
C VAL A 28 -2.36 -9.04 -3.74
N LEU A 29 -2.00 -7.91 -3.15
CA LEU A 29 -0.78 -7.18 -3.46
C LEU A 29 0.31 -7.64 -2.49
N VAL A 30 1.42 -8.14 -3.01
CA VAL A 30 2.56 -8.58 -2.19
C VAL A 30 3.72 -7.61 -2.39
N LEU A 31 4.20 -7.03 -1.28
CA LEU A 31 5.42 -6.24 -1.24
C LEU A 31 6.50 -7.08 -0.55
N ASP A 32 7.43 -7.59 -1.34
CA ASP A 32 8.57 -8.37 -0.84
C ASP A 32 9.78 -7.48 -0.53
N ASP A 33 10.67 -7.98 0.33
CA ASP A 33 11.88 -7.30 0.80
C ASP A 33 11.63 -5.84 1.24
N TYR A 34 10.52 -5.57 1.94
CA TYR A 34 10.10 -4.21 2.30
C TYR A 34 11.13 -3.40 3.09
N HIS A 35 11.97 -4.07 3.89
CA HIS A 35 13.09 -3.47 4.62
C HIS A 35 14.10 -2.69 3.74
N VAL A 36 14.14 -2.95 2.42
CA VAL A 36 15.00 -2.19 1.49
C VAL A 36 14.46 -0.78 1.21
N LEU A 37 13.17 -0.54 1.49
CA LEU A 37 12.54 0.77 1.34
C LEU A 37 12.85 1.61 2.58
N ASP A 38 13.57 2.72 2.39
CA ASP A 38 13.98 3.63 3.47
C ASP A 38 13.30 5.02 3.40
N ALA A 39 12.67 5.33 2.26
CA ALA A 39 12.08 6.64 2.02
C ALA A 39 10.78 6.84 2.85
N PRO A 40 10.73 7.84 3.76
CA PRO A 40 9.55 8.08 4.59
C PRO A 40 8.24 8.28 3.80
N ALA A 41 8.35 8.87 2.60
CA ALA A 41 7.21 9.07 1.71
C ALA A 41 6.58 7.75 1.24
N ILE A 42 7.39 6.69 1.06
CA ILE A 42 6.90 5.37 0.66
C ILE A 42 6.14 4.73 1.82
N HIS A 43 6.65 4.82 3.05
CA HIS A 43 5.96 4.31 4.23
C HIS A 43 4.62 5.03 4.46
N ALA A 44 4.57 6.35 4.25
CA ALA A 44 3.32 7.11 4.30
C ALA A 44 2.33 6.65 3.22
N ALA A 45 2.78 6.41 1.99
CA ALA A 45 1.94 5.91 0.90
C ALA A 45 1.40 4.50 1.18
N VAL A 46 2.24 3.59 1.70
CA VAL A 46 1.82 2.24 2.10
C VAL A 46 0.83 2.29 3.26
N GLY A 47 1.04 3.19 4.21
CA GLY A 47 0.07 3.41 5.28
C GLY A 47 -1.28 3.93 4.78
N PHE A 48 -1.25 4.86 3.82
CA PHE A 48 -2.47 5.34 3.15
C PHE A 48 -3.20 4.20 2.42
N LEU A 49 -2.48 3.32 1.71
CA LEU A 49 -3.08 2.14 1.09
C LEU A 49 -3.81 1.29 2.11
N VAL A 50 -3.15 0.88 3.19
CA VAL A 50 -3.75 0.03 4.23
C VAL A 50 -5.01 0.66 4.85
N GLU A 51 -5.03 1.98 5.00
CA GLU A 51 -6.17 2.69 5.56
C GLU A 51 -7.35 2.85 4.59
N HIS A 52 -7.14 2.63 3.29
CA HIS A 52 -8.17 2.82 2.24
C HIS A 52 -8.37 1.60 1.32
N LEU A 53 -7.78 0.44 1.64
CA LEU A 53 -7.94 -0.76 0.84
C LEU A 53 -9.42 -1.16 0.74
N PRO A 54 -9.93 -1.43 -0.48
CA PRO A 54 -11.26 -1.99 -0.64
C PRO A 54 -11.31 -3.42 -0.08
N ALA A 55 -12.51 -3.91 0.27
CA ALA A 55 -12.68 -5.17 1.02
C ALA A 55 -12.12 -6.41 0.28
N GLN A 56 -12.14 -6.39 -1.05
CA GLN A 56 -11.60 -7.46 -1.90
C GLN A 56 -10.08 -7.38 -2.10
N ALA A 57 -9.41 -6.32 -1.61
CA ALA A 57 -7.98 -6.15 -1.78
C ALA A 57 -7.24 -6.36 -0.46
N HIS A 58 -6.22 -7.20 -0.51
CA HIS A 58 -5.36 -7.51 0.63
C HIS A 58 -3.92 -7.10 0.32
N LEU A 59 -3.23 -6.54 1.31
CA LEU A 59 -1.81 -6.23 1.23
C LEU A 59 -1.02 -7.18 2.13
N VAL A 60 -0.03 -7.85 1.53
CA VAL A 60 0.95 -8.68 2.24
C VAL A 60 2.30 -7.99 2.16
N ILE A 61 2.94 -7.80 3.31
CA ILE A 61 4.28 -7.21 3.40
C ILE A 61 5.22 -8.29 3.93
N ALA A 62 6.17 -8.71 3.10
CA ALA A 62 7.26 -9.57 3.51
C ALA A 62 8.51 -8.71 3.78
N THR A 63 9.07 -8.89 4.97
CA THR A 63 10.16 -8.05 5.48
C THR A 63 11.00 -8.83 6.48
N ARG A 64 12.28 -8.45 6.59
CA ARG A 64 13.23 -9.02 7.55
C ARG A 64 13.31 -8.23 8.85
N GLU A 65 12.78 -7.01 8.84
CA GLU A 65 12.80 -6.07 9.94
C GLU A 65 11.40 -5.50 10.16
N ASP A 66 11.12 -5.07 11.38
CA ASP A 66 9.87 -4.39 11.69
C ASP A 66 9.77 -3.11 10.85
N PRO A 67 8.78 -3.02 9.93
CA PRO A 67 8.67 -1.87 9.06
C PRO A 67 8.27 -0.64 9.89
N PRO A 68 8.66 0.58 9.49
CA PRO A 68 8.29 1.83 10.16
C PRO A 68 6.83 2.22 9.87
N LEU A 69 5.93 1.28 10.14
CA LEU A 69 4.49 1.36 9.96
C LEU A 69 3.80 1.26 11.33
N PRO A 70 2.61 1.85 11.51
CA PRO A 70 1.91 1.86 12.79
C PRO A 70 1.20 0.51 13.05
N LEU A 71 1.94 -0.60 13.05
CA LEU A 71 1.42 -1.97 13.14
C LEU A 71 0.54 -2.21 14.37
N ALA A 72 0.93 -1.67 15.53
CA ALA A 72 0.15 -1.76 16.75
C ALA A 72 -1.25 -1.11 16.60
N ARG A 73 -1.31 0.05 15.92
CA ARG A 73 -2.57 0.75 15.63
C ARG A 73 -3.43 -0.05 14.67
N TRP A 74 -2.84 -0.64 13.64
CA TRP A 74 -3.57 -1.46 12.68
C TRP A 74 -4.12 -2.74 13.28
N ARG A 75 -3.35 -3.42 14.15
CA ARG A 75 -3.84 -4.58 14.89
C ARG A 75 -5.04 -4.22 15.78
N ALA A 76 -4.95 -3.11 16.51
CA ALA A 76 -6.06 -2.63 17.35
C ALA A 76 -7.33 -2.29 16.54
N ARG A 77 -7.18 -1.93 15.26
CA ARG A 77 -8.28 -1.63 14.33
C ARG A 77 -8.74 -2.82 13.50
N GLY A 78 -8.11 -3.99 13.65
CA GLY A 78 -8.40 -5.17 12.83
C GLY A 78 -7.89 -5.08 11.38
N HIS A 79 -7.01 -4.13 11.06
CA HIS A 79 -6.39 -4.00 9.73
C HIS A 79 -5.16 -4.92 9.55
N LEU A 80 -4.65 -5.49 10.65
CA LEU A 80 -3.53 -6.42 10.64
C LEU A 80 -4.00 -7.75 11.26
N ALA A 81 -3.89 -8.82 10.48
CA ALA A 81 -4.21 -10.19 10.88
C ALA A 81 -3.03 -10.87 11.59
#